data_AF-A0A8C9PE52-F1
#
_entry.id   AF-A0A8C9PE52-F1
#
_cell.length_a   1.000
_cell.length_b   1.000
_cell.length_c   1.000
_cell.angle_alpha   90.00
_cell.angle_beta   90.00
_cell.angle_gamma   90.00
#
_symmetry.space_group_name_H-M   'P 1'
#
loop_
_entity.id
_entity.type
_entity.pdbx_description
1 polymer ?
#
loop_
_entity_poly.entity_id
_entity_poly.type
_entity_poly.pdbx_seq_one_letter_code
_entity_poly.pdbx_strand_id
1 'polypeptide(L)'
;MLLCFCALMGGQGGYKRMVAEELWLSLPQISGQLSPRLFRKLPPRVCVSLKNIVDEDFLYAGHIFLGFSKCGRYVLSYTSSSGDDDFSFYIYHLYWWEFNVHSKLKLVRQVRLFQDEEIYSDLYLTVCEWPSDASKVIVFGFNTRSANGMLMNMMMMSDENHRDIYISTVAVPPRGRCTACQDASRAHPGDPSAQCLRHGFMLHTKYQVVYPFPTFQPAFQLKKDQVVLLNTSYSLVACAVSVHSAGRSRESIHCQLLAVSGGGGLSAFLAVGPDLCQPRAGPLTSATLTGKPAPGHSLLSRFQLSLPDVPGDSSFCQILYDHTASPLAPPTQPGPAAEAPAPEPGYVNYTKLYYVLESGEGAEPEDEFEDDKISLPFVVTDLRGRNLRPMRERTAVQGQYLTVEQLTLDFEYVINEVIRHDATWGHQFCSFSDYDIVILEVFPETSQVLINIGLLLLAFPSPSEEGQLRPKTYHTSLKVAWDLNTGIFETVSVGDLTEVKGQTSGSVWSSYRKSCVDMVMKWLVPESSGRYVNRMTNEALHKGCSLKVLADSERYTWIVL
;
A
#
# COMPACT_ATOMS: atom_id res chain seq x y z
N MET A 1 44.46 6.14 -4.94
CA MET A 1 45.46 7.23 -4.98
C MET A 1 44.86 8.58 -5.43
N LEU A 2 43.60 8.91 -5.10
CA LEU A 2 42.99 10.25 -5.32
C LEU A 2 42.25 10.80 -4.07
N LEU A 3 42.07 10.00 -3.03
CA LEU A 3 41.47 10.44 -1.75
C LEU A 3 42.41 11.32 -0.91
N CYS A 4 43.71 11.37 -1.22
CA CYS A 4 44.69 12.17 -0.49
C CYS A 4 44.74 13.66 -0.90
N PHE A 5 44.18 14.06 -2.04
CA PHE A 5 44.34 15.44 -2.54
C PHE A 5 43.31 16.44 -2.00
N CYS A 6 42.13 15.99 -1.56
CA CYS A 6 41.10 16.90 -1.05
C CYS A 6 41.32 17.35 0.40
N ALA A 7 42.13 16.63 1.19
CA ALA A 7 42.33 16.95 2.61
C ALA A 7 43.40 18.02 2.88
N LEU A 8 44.21 18.40 1.87
CA LEU A 8 45.38 19.27 2.05
C LEU A 8 45.20 20.72 1.57
N MET A 9 44.08 21.09 0.95
CA MET A 9 43.94 22.39 0.29
C MET A 9 42.71 23.16 0.78
N GLY A 10 42.78 23.61 2.04
CA GLY A 10 41.86 24.60 2.60
C GLY A 10 41.97 25.95 1.88
N GLY A 11 40.82 26.59 1.66
CA GLY A 11 40.71 27.99 1.24
C GLY A 11 40.71 28.25 -0.27
N GLN A 12 39.88 29.22 -0.67
CA GLN A 12 39.75 29.87 -1.99
C GLN A 12 38.91 29.13 -3.07
N GLY A 13 37.63 29.52 -3.14
CA GLY A 13 37.09 30.43 -4.18
C GLY A 13 36.90 29.91 -5.61
N GLY A 14 35.63 29.70 -6.01
CA GLY A 14 35.09 29.82 -7.38
C GLY A 14 35.62 28.87 -8.46
N TYR A 15 36.89 29.00 -8.83
CA TYR A 15 37.52 28.29 -9.95
C TYR A 15 37.68 26.78 -9.72
N LYS A 16 37.79 26.33 -8.46
CA LYS A 16 37.90 24.90 -8.11
C LYS A 16 36.60 24.11 -8.35
N ARG A 17 35.44 24.77 -8.44
CA ARG A 17 34.15 24.10 -8.67
C ARG A 17 33.97 23.68 -10.12
N MET A 18 34.43 24.51 -11.07
CA MET A 18 34.41 24.19 -12.50
C MET A 18 35.35 23.04 -12.85
N VAL A 19 36.59 23.04 -12.35
CA VAL A 19 37.55 21.95 -12.63
C VAL A 19 37.11 20.63 -11.99
N ALA A 20 36.52 20.69 -10.78
CA ALA A 20 35.88 19.53 -10.20
C ALA A 20 34.68 19.07 -11.04
N GLU A 21 33.79 19.97 -11.47
CA GLU A 21 32.68 19.63 -12.38
C GLU A 21 33.15 19.00 -13.70
N GLU A 22 34.22 19.49 -14.31
CA GLU A 22 34.81 18.93 -15.54
C GLU A 22 35.39 17.52 -15.34
N LEU A 23 36.05 17.27 -14.20
CA LEU A 23 36.52 15.94 -13.79
C LEU A 23 35.36 15.00 -13.41
N TRP A 24 34.31 15.51 -12.76
CA TRP A 24 33.10 14.75 -12.43
C TRP A 24 32.23 14.45 -13.66
N LEU A 25 32.26 15.29 -14.70
CA LEU A 25 31.59 15.07 -15.98
C LEU A 25 32.34 14.06 -16.88
N SER A 26 33.66 13.96 -16.75
CA SER A 26 34.50 12.99 -17.48
C SER A 26 34.63 11.63 -16.79
N LEU A 27 34.38 11.54 -15.47
CA LEU A 27 34.35 10.29 -14.70
C LEU A 27 33.37 9.24 -15.25
N PRO A 28 32.11 9.56 -15.64
CA PRO A 28 31.21 8.63 -16.30
C PRO A 28 31.71 8.19 -17.67
N GLN A 29 32.39 9.07 -18.44
CA GLN A 29 32.93 8.73 -19.77
C GLN A 29 34.09 7.74 -19.69
N ILE A 30 34.86 7.76 -18.59
CA ILE A 30 36.02 6.89 -18.40
C ILE A 30 35.64 5.60 -17.65
N SER A 31 34.72 5.66 -16.68
CA SER A 31 34.31 4.51 -15.86
C SER A 31 33.09 3.75 -16.41
N GLY A 32 32.32 4.35 -17.31
CA GLY A 32 31.03 3.81 -17.78
C GLY A 32 29.91 3.82 -16.72
N GLN A 33 30.16 4.32 -15.50
CA GLN A 33 29.18 4.31 -14.40
C GLN A 33 28.43 5.64 -14.31
N LEU A 34 27.21 5.68 -14.86
CA LEU A 34 26.28 6.80 -14.72
C LEU A 34 25.12 6.38 -13.83
N SER A 35 24.96 7.01 -12.66
CA SER A 35 23.79 6.79 -11.79
C SER A 35 23.40 8.06 -11.02
N PRO A 36 22.10 8.32 -10.79
CA PRO A 36 21.66 9.47 -9.97
C PRO A 36 22.26 9.45 -8.57
N ARG A 37 22.49 8.26 -7.99
CA ARG A 37 23.09 8.16 -6.64
C ARG A 37 24.49 8.81 -6.56
N LEU A 38 25.26 8.81 -7.65
CA LEU A 38 26.58 9.47 -7.70
C LEU A 38 26.46 11.00 -7.65
N PHE A 39 25.41 11.56 -8.23
CA PHE A 39 25.21 13.01 -8.34
C PHE A 39 24.40 13.59 -7.18
N ARG A 40 23.94 12.79 -6.20
CA ARG A 40 23.07 13.23 -5.09
C ARG A 40 23.61 14.42 -4.27
N LYS A 41 24.94 14.60 -4.22
CA LYS A 41 25.57 15.73 -3.50
C LYS A 41 25.64 17.02 -4.33
N LEU A 42 25.27 16.98 -5.60
CA LEU A 42 25.25 18.16 -6.46
C LEU A 42 23.99 19.01 -6.20
N PRO A 43 24.09 20.35 -6.35
CA PRO A 43 22.92 21.22 -6.41
C PRO A 43 21.95 20.82 -7.54
N PRO A 44 20.68 21.27 -7.48
CA PRO A 44 19.77 21.15 -8.63
C PRO A 44 20.43 21.75 -9.88
N ARG A 45 20.23 21.08 -11.01
CA ARG A 45 20.74 21.52 -12.31
C ARG A 45 19.88 22.65 -12.87
N VAL A 46 18.59 22.65 -12.55
CA VAL A 46 17.62 23.68 -12.96
C VAL A 46 16.71 24.05 -11.80
N CYS A 47 16.52 25.35 -11.60
CA CYS A 47 15.53 25.91 -10.68
C CYS A 47 14.61 26.85 -11.45
N VAL A 48 13.31 26.66 -11.32
CA VAL A 48 12.31 27.50 -11.99
C VAL A 48 11.32 28.03 -10.95
N SER A 49 10.98 29.31 -11.02
CA SER A 49 9.94 29.88 -10.15
C SER A 49 8.56 29.48 -10.66
N LEU A 50 7.66 29.06 -9.77
CA LEU A 50 6.29 28.70 -10.11
C LEU A 50 5.59 29.85 -10.86
N LYS A 51 5.77 31.10 -10.39
CA LYS A 51 5.20 32.30 -11.02
C LYS A 51 5.59 32.45 -12.49
N ASN A 52 6.78 31.98 -12.87
CA ASN A 52 7.24 32.10 -14.26
C ASN A 52 6.59 31.06 -15.18
N ILE A 53 6.19 29.90 -14.64
CA ILE A 53 5.64 28.78 -15.42
C ILE A 53 4.14 28.58 -15.27
N VAL A 54 3.46 29.24 -14.34
CA VAL A 54 2.00 29.21 -14.22
C VAL A 54 1.41 30.46 -14.86
N ASP A 55 0.22 30.34 -15.45
CA ASP A 55 -0.54 31.50 -15.93
C ASP A 55 -1.28 32.15 -14.76
N GLU A 56 -1.36 33.49 -14.75
CA GLU A 56 -1.90 34.25 -13.61
C GLU A 56 -3.33 33.83 -13.26
N ASP A 57 -4.16 33.48 -14.25
CA ASP A 57 -5.53 32.99 -14.04
C ASP A 57 -5.60 31.79 -13.09
N PHE A 58 -4.64 30.86 -13.19
CA PHE A 58 -4.57 29.69 -12.31
C PHE A 58 -3.97 30.01 -10.94
N LEU A 59 -3.15 31.05 -10.82
CA LEU A 59 -2.67 31.49 -9.50
C LEU A 59 -3.81 32.07 -8.67
N TYR A 60 -4.73 32.80 -9.30
CA TYR A 60 -5.93 33.34 -8.62
C TYR A 60 -7.03 32.31 -8.39
N ALA A 61 -7.04 31.21 -9.15
CA ALA A 61 -8.02 30.12 -8.99
C ALA A 61 -7.78 29.19 -7.79
N GLY A 62 -6.83 29.52 -6.89
CA GLY A 62 -6.65 28.79 -5.62
C GLY A 62 -5.96 27.44 -5.75
N HIS A 63 -5.13 27.22 -6.78
CA HIS A 63 -4.40 25.97 -6.95
C HIS A 63 -3.31 25.75 -5.89
N ILE A 64 -3.33 24.57 -5.27
CA ILE A 64 -2.34 24.12 -4.30
C ILE A 64 -1.48 23.04 -4.96
N PHE A 65 -0.27 23.40 -5.35
CA PHE A 65 0.66 22.48 -6.00
C PHE A 65 1.26 21.47 -5.01
N LEU A 66 1.25 20.19 -5.42
CA LEU A 66 1.57 19.04 -4.59
C LEU A 66 3.00 18.51 -4.82
N GLY A 67 3.39 18.37 -6.08
CA GLY A 67 4.68 17.76 -6.43
C GLY A 67 4.73 17.21 -7.85
N PHE A 68 5.89 16.62 -8.18
CA PHE A 68 6.12 15.93 -9.44
C PHE A 68 5.63 14.48 -9.37
N SER A 69 5.04 14.01 -10.48
CA SER A 69 4.91 12.58 -10.76
C SER A 69 6.28 11.90 -10.81
N LYS A 70 6.38 10.60 -10.50
CA LYS A 70 7.65 9.84 -10.53
C LYS A 70 8.38 9.93 -11.88
N CYS A 71 7.63 10.03 -12.98
CA CYS A 71 8.21 10.17 -14.32
C CYS A 71 8.72 11.58 -14.65
N GLY A 72 8.46 12.58 -13.81
CA GLY A 72 8.92 13.96 -13.97
C GLY A 72 8.18 14.76 -15.03
N ARG A 73 7.26 14.11 -15.78
CA ARG A 73 6.49 14.76 -16.85
C ARG A 73 5.37 15.65 -16.33
N TYR A 74 4.73 15.24 -15.24
CA TYR A 74 3.59 15.95 -14.68
C TYR A 74 3.92 16.57 -13.33
N VAL A 75 3.41 17.78 -13.12
CA VAL A 75 3.24 18.40 -11.81
C VAL A 75 1.75 18.31 -11.46
N LEU A 76 1.42 17.95 -10.22
CA LEU A 76 0.05 17.82 -9.76
C LEU A 76 -0.32 19.00 -8.85
N SER A 77 -1.56 19.45 -8.93
CA SER A 77 -2.16 20.39 -7.98
C SER A 77 -3.61 20.01 -7.67
N TYR A 78 -4.15 20.51 -6.57
CA TYR A 78 -5.57 20.41 -6.26
C TYR A 78 -6.17 21.78 -5.94
N THR A 79 -7.49 21.88 -5.99
CA THR A 79 -8.24 23.04 -5.48
C THR A 79 -9.22 22.57 -4.40
N SER A 80 -9.51 23.45 -3.44
CA SER A 80 -10.59 23.32 -2.47
C SER A 80 -11.52 24.51 -2.68
N SER A 81 -12.69 24.28 -3.26
CA SER A 81 -13.69 25.32 -3.49
C SER A 81 -14.92 25.07 -2.63
N SER A 82 -15.36 26.05 -1.85
CA SER A 82 -16.64 26.04 -1.15
C SER A 82 -17.74 26.60 -2.06
N GLY A 83 -18.93 25.99 -2.05
CA GLY A 83 -20.10 26.60 -2.70
C GLY A 83 -20.45 27.96 -2.06
N ASP A 84 -21.01 28.88 -2.85
CA ASP A 84 -21.39 30.25 -2.41
C ASP A 84 -22.69 30.28 -1.58
N ASP A 85 -23.34 29.12 -1.41
CA ASP A 85 -24.60 28.97 -0.68
C ASP A 85 -24.38 28.80 0.83
N ASP A 86 -25.39 29.16 1.63
CA ASP A 86 -25.42 29.11 3.11
C ASP A 86 -25.11 27.71 3.73
N PHE A 87 -25.13 26.65 2.91
CA PHE A 87 -24.74 25.28 3.27
C PHE A 87 -23.48 24.85 2.50
N SER A 88 -22.39 25.61 2.64
CA SER A 88 -21.19 25.44 1.82
C SER A 88 -20.54 24.07 2.04
N PHE A 89 -20.62 23.19 1.04
CA PHE A 89 -19.83 21.96 0.96
C PHE A 89 -18.55 22.21 0.16
N TYR A 90 -17.50 21.46 0.49
CA TYR A 90 -16.21 21.52 -0.18
C TYR A 90 -16.20 20.60 -1.40
N ILE A 91 -15.78 21.15 -2.53
CA ILE A 91 -15.55 20.42 -3.78
C ILE A 91 -14.05 20.40 -4.06
N TYR A 92 -13.52 19.20 -4.24
CA TYR A 92 -12.10 19.00 -4.54
C TYR A 92 -11.90 18.62 -6.00
N HIS A 93 -10.96 19.28 -6.66
CA HIS A 93 -10.51 18.90 -8.00
C HIS A 93 -9.02 18.60 -8.02
N LEU A 94 -8.63 17.61 -8.83
CA LEU A 94 -7.23 17.23 -9.06
C LEU A 94 -6.82 17.55 -10.50
N TYR A 95 -5.63 18.11 -10.65
CA TYR A 95 -5.12 18.62 -11.93
C TYR A 95 -3.77 18.02 -12.27
N TRP A 96 -3.59 17.65 -13.55
CA TRP A 96 -2.30 17.27 -14.13
C TRP A 96 -1.79 18.36 -15.06
N TRP A 97 -0.59 18.85 -14.78
CA TRP A 97 0.10 19.87 -15.55
C TRP A 97 1.31 19.26 -16.25
N GLU A 98 1.38 19.34 -17.57
CA GLU A 98 2.58 18.96 -18.31
C GLU A 98 3.69 19.97 -18.03
N PHE A 99 4.80 19.47 -17.49
CA PHE A 99 5.98 20.27 -17.17
C PHE A 99 6.98 20.21 -18.31
N ASN A 100 7.40 21.39 -18.76
CA ASN A 100 8.44 21.54 -19.78
C ASN A 100 9.43 22.65 -19.40
N VAL A 101 10.10 22.43 -18.28
CA VAL A 101 11.21 23.24 -17.75
C VAL A 101 10.87 24.73 -17.62
N HIS A 102 11.18 25.55 -18.63
CA HIS A 102 10.95 26.99 -18.61
C HIS A 102 9.65 27.41 -19.31
N SER A 103 8.99 26.49 -20.03
CA SER A 103 7.72 26.77 -20.68
C SER A 103 6.59 26.80 -19.66
N LYS A 104 5.50 27.51 -19.98
CA LYS A 104 4.28 27.48 -19.18
C LYS A 104 3.74 26.05 -19.03
N LEU A 105 3.22 25.76 -17.83
CA LEU A 105 2.52 24.52 -17.51
C LEU A 105 1.27 24.41 -18.37
N LYS A 106 1.07 23.26 -18.99
CA LYS A 106 -0.13 22.99 -19.79
C LYS A 106 -1.06 22.07 -19.04
N LEU A 107 -2.31 22.48 -18.84
CA LEU A 107 -3.32 21.63 -18.25
C LEU A 107 -3.61 20.43 -19.17
N VAL A 108 -3.44 19.22 -18.66
CA VAL A 108 -3.66 17.96 -19.39
C VAL A 108 -4.95 17.27 -18.93
N ARG A 109 -5.26 17.37 -17.64
CA ARG A 109 -6.44 16.73 -17.05
C ARG A 109 -6.90 17.51 -15.82
N GLN A 110 -8.21 17.61 -15.69
CA GLN A 110 -8.93 18.05 -14.50
C GLN A 110 -9.97 16.97 -14.18
N VAL A 111 -10.09 16.59 -12.92
CA VAL A 111 -11.12 15.65 -12.43
C VAL A 111 -11.67 16.13 -11.09
N ARG A 112 -12.94 15.83 -10.81
CA ARG A 112 -13.56 16.05 -9.49
C ARG A 112 -13.31 14.82 -8.61
N LEU A 113 -12.79 15.03 -7.40
CA LEU A 113 -12.58 13.97 -6.42
C LEU A 113 -13.83 13.76 -5.58
N PHE A 114 -13.97 12.56 -5.00
CA PHE A 114 -15.05 12.19 -4.08
C PHE A 114 -16.43 12.55 -4.65
N GLN A 115 -16.71 11.99 -5.83
CA GLN A 115 -17.99 12.22 -6.51
C GLN A 115 -19.15 11.84 -5.60
N ASP A 116 -20.22 12.66 -5.63
CA ASP A 116 -21.45 12.50 -4.84
C ASP A 116 -21.29 12.51 -3.31
N GLU A 117 -20.13 12.97 -2.80
CA GLU A 117 -19.91 13.17 -1.38
C GLU A 117 -20.09 14.64 -0.96
N GLU A 118 -20.84 14.85 0.12
CA GLU A 118 -21.01 16.14 0.77
C GLU A 118 -19.97 16.31 1.87
N ILE A 119 -18.94 17.10 1.58
CA ILE A 119 -17.81 17.30 2.50
C ILE A 119 -18.00 18.63 3.23
N TYR A 120 -18.17 18.56 4.54
CA TYR A 120 -18.48 19.74 5.39
C TYR A 120 -17.25 20.37 6.07
N SER A 121 -16.09 19.71 6.00
CA SER A 121 -14.85 20.20 6.61
C SER A 121 -13.68 20.03 5.66
N ASP A 122 -12.73 20.96 5.73
CA ASP A 122 -11.57 20.95 4.86
C ASP A 122 -10.73 19.68 5.09
N LEU A 123 -10.43 18.94 4.02
CA LEU A 123 -9.72 17.67 4.07
C LEU A 123 -8.20 17.85 4.02
N TYR A 124 -7.49 17.00 4.75
CA TYR A 124 -6.06 16.78 4.57
C TYR A 124 -5.87 15.83 3.39
N LEU A 125 -5.50 16.40 2.24
CA LEU A 125 -5.31 15.62 1.00
C LEU A 125 -3.88 15.17 0.82
N THR A 126 -3.71 13.90 0.46
CA THR A 126 -2.45 13.30 0.06
C THR A 126 -2.65 12.49 -1.21
N VAL A 127 -1.86 12.79 -2.25
CA VAL A 127 -1.84 12.04 -3.51
C VAL A 127 -0.63 11.11 -3.52
N CYS A 128 -0.86 9.85 -3.85
CA CYS A 128 0.17 8.82 -3.91
C CYS A 128 0.25 8.15 -5.28
N GLU A 129 1.47 7.76 -5.67
CA GLU A 129 1.74 6.87 -6.81
C GLU A 129 2.34 5.56 -6.31
N TRP A 130 1.92 4.46 -6.94
CA TRP A 130 2.42 3.12 -6.63
C TRP A 130 3.93 2.95 -6.97
N PRO A 131 4.57 1.90 -6.43
CA PRO A 131 5.97 1.56 -6.71
C PRO A 131 6.30 1.46 -8.20
N SER A 132 5.56 0.70 -8.98
CA SER A 132 5.86 0.47 -10.40
C SER A 132 4.68 0.79 -11.31
N ASP A 133 3.46 0.73 -10.79
CA ASP A 133 2.26 1.07 -11.56
C ASP A 133 2.04 2.59 -11.66
N ALA A 134 2.23 3.12 -12.87
CA ALA A 134 1.98 4.53 -13.18
C ALA A 134 0.70 4.75 -14.01
N SER A 135 -0.18 3.75 -14.11
CA SER A 135 -1.45 3.85 -14.84
C SER A 135 -2.55 4.56 -14.05
N LYS A 136 -2.40 4.64 -12.72
CA LYS A 136 -3.35 5.25 -11.79
C LYS A 136 -2.61 5.95 -10.65
N VAL A 137 -3.28 6.91 -10.02
CA VAL A 137 -2.89 7.50 -8.72
C VAL A 137 -4.00 7.25 -7.71
N ILE A 138 -3.68 7.33 -6.43
CA ILE A 138 -4.65 7.24 -5.35
C ILE A 138 -4.58 8.50 -4.48
N VAL A 139 -5.74 9.02 -4.10
CA VAL A 139 -5.89 10.21 -3.28
C VAL A 139 -6.56 9.83 -1.97
N PHE A 140 -5.93 10.18 -0.86
CA PHE A 140 -6.50 10.07 0.48
C PHE A 140 -6.91 11.46 0.95
N GLY A 141 -8.14 11.60 1.39
CA GLY A 141 -8.65 12.76 2.12
C GLY A 141 -9.15 12.32 3.48
N PHE A 142 -8.75 13.02 4.54
CA PHE A 142 -9.33 12.78 5.86
C PHE A 142 -9.59 14.11 6.56
N ASN A 143 -10.65 14.15 7.35
CA ASN A 143 -10.93 15.30 8.21
C ASN A 143 -10.18 15.17 9.55
N THR A 144 -9.98 16.29 10.24
CA THR A 144 -9.49 16.25 11.62
C THR A 144 -10.54 15.70 12.58
N ARG A 145 -11.82 15.86 12.24
CA ARG A 145 -13.01 15.43 12.99
C ARG A 145 -14.18 15.18 12.02
N SER A 146 -14.99 14.14 12.25
CA SER A 146 -16.20 13.87 11.44
C SER A 146 -17.28 14.93 11.70
N ALA A 147 -18.12 15.24 10.71
CA ALA A 147 -19.25 16.16 10.89
C ALA A 147 -20.46 15.39 11.42
N ASN A 148 -21.05 15.86 12.52
CA ASN A 148 -22.30 15.34 13.06
C ASN A 148 -23.48 16.04 12.38
N GLY A 149 -24.59 15.33 12.17
CA GLY A 149 -25.82 15.85 11.55
C GLY A 149 -26.62 16.83 12.41
N MET A 150 -26.07 17.32 13.53
CA MET A 150 -26.73 18.29 14.40
C MET A 150 -26.24 19.70 14.12
N LEU A 151 -27.14 20.54 13.60
CA LEU A 151 -26.92 21.96 13.31
C LEU A 151 -27.17 22.78 14.58
N MET A 152 -26.17 23.48 15.11
CA MET A 152 -26.35 24.49 16.15
C MET A 152 -25.69 25.80 15.70
N ASN A 153 -26.46 26.90 15.63
CA ASN A 153 -25.99 28.24 15.24
C ASN A 153 -25.14 28.26 13.94
N MET A 154 -25.63 27.66 12.85
CA MET A 154 -24.96 27.64 11.53
C MET A 154 -23.59 26.95 11.48
N MET A 155 -23.20 26.19 12.52
CA MET A 155 -21.97 25.37 12.49
C MET A 155 -22.32 23.90 12.78
N MET A 156 -21.92 23.00 11.90
CA MET A 156 -22.05 21.55 12.11
C MET A 156 -21.12 21.15 13.26
N MET A 157 -21.67 20.53 14.31
CA MET A 157 -20.85 20.02 15.40
C MET A 157 -20.01 18.84 14.90
N SER A 158 -18.74 18.76 15.26
CA SER A 158 -17.92 17.61 14.90
C SER A 158 -18.15 16.45 15.86
N ASP A 159 -18.36 15.24 15.36
CA ASP A 159 -18.23 14.03 16.17
C ASP A 159 -16.76 13.80 16.51
N GLU A 160 -16.41 13.85 17.79
CA GLU A 160 -15.03 13.65 18.25
C GLU A 160 -14.62 12.17 18.24
N ASN A 161 -15.57 11.24 18.13
CA ASN A 161 -15.30 9.80 18.20
C ASN A 161 -15.09 9.15 16.82
N HIS A 162 -15.52 9.81 15.75
CA HIS A 162 -15.42 9.30 14.39
C HIS A 162 -14.58 10.23 13.51
N ARG A 163 -13.94 9.64 12.50
CA ARG A 163 -13.26 10.35 11.43
C ARG A 163 -13.62 9.74 10.09
N ASP A 164 -13.94 10.60 9.12
CA ASP A 164 -14.24 10.14 7.77
C ASP A 164 -12.95 10.07 6.96
N ILE A 165 -12.76 8.94 6.28
CA ILE A 165 -11.67 8.72 5.33
C ILE A 165 -12.29 8.59 3.95
N TYR A 166 -11.86 9.47 3.05
CA TYR A 166 -12.27 9.51 1.65
C TYR A 166 -11.11 9.05 0.79
N ILE A 167 -11.38 8.17 -0.17
CA ILE A 167 -10.36 7.63 -1.07
C ILE A 167 -10.84 7.70 -2.50
N SER A 168 -9.99 8.21 -3.39
CA SER A 168 -10.24 8.23 -4.83
C SER A 168 -9.06 7.64 -5.59
N THR A 169 -9.29 6.57 -6.36
CA THR A 169 -8.32 6.07 -7.34
C THR A 169 -8.65 6.66 -8.71
N VAL A 170 -7.68 7.31 -9.35
CA VAL A 170 -7.89 8.06 -10.59
C VAL A 170 -6.94 7.55 -11.66
N ALA A 171 -7.45 7.25 -12.86
CA ALA A 171 -6.61 6.93 -14.00
C ALA A 171 -5.68 8.10 -14.37
N VAL A 172 -4.44 7.79 -14.77
CA VAL A 172 -3.46 8.79 -15.21
C VAL A 172 -3.65 9.09 -16.71
N PRO A 173 -3.40 10.33 -17.18
CA PRO A 173 -3.43 10.65 -18.61
C PRO A 173 -2.55 9.71 -19.46
N PRO A 174 -2.96 9.37 -20.69
CA PRO A 174 -2.17 8.52 -21.56
C PRO A 174 -0.83 9.19 -21.89
N ARG A 175 0.28 8.46 -21.73
CA ARG A 175 1.64 8.97 -22.01
C ARG A 175 1.87 9.29 -23.49
N GLY A 176 1.03 8.79 -24.38
CA GLY A 176 1.13 8.99 -25.82
C GLY A 176 -0.16 8.62 -26.53
N ARG A 177 -0.08 8.30 -27.82
CA ARG A 177 -1.24 7.88 -28.61
C ARG A 177 -1.73 6.51 -28.15
N CYS A 178 -2.95 6.43 -27.63
CA CYS A 178 -3.62 5.17 -27.32
C CYS A 178 -4.69 4.90 -28.38
N THR A 179 -4.65 3.73 -29.01
CA THR A 179 -5.64 3.32 -30.03
C THR A 179 -7.04 3.26 -29.45
N ALA A 180 -7.21 2.64 -28.28
CA ALA A 180 -8.51 2.58 -27.61
C ALA A 180 -9.07 3.98 -27.23
N CYS A 181 -8.22 4.95 -26.87
CA CYS A 181 -8.69 6.32 -26.67
C CYS A 181 -9.08 6.99 -27.99
N GLN A 182 -8.36 6.74 -29.08
CA GLN A 182 -8.75 7.26 -30.41
C GLN A 182 -10.08 6.68 -30.86
N ASP A 183 -10.32 5.39 -30.60
CA ASP A 183 -11.59 4.74 -30.89
C ASP A 183 -12.72 5.31 -30.02
N ALA A 184 -12.47 5.57 -28.73
CA ALA A 184 -13.42 6.25 -27.84
C ALA A 184 -13.76 7.66 -28.33
N SER A 185 -12.77 8.45 -28.75
CA SER A 185 -12.99 9.79 -29.31
C SER A 185 -13.71 9.76 -30.67
N ARG A 186 -13.56 8.68 -31.45
CA ARG A 186 -14.31 8.46 -32.70
C ARG A 186 -15.76 8.05 -32.44
N ALA A 187 -16.00 7.24 -31.41
CA ALA A 187 -17.34 6.82 -31.00
C ALA A 187 -18.14 7.97 -30.36
N HIS A 188 -17.46 8.93 -29.72
CA HIS A 188 -18.05 10.14 -29.16
C HIS A 188 -17.44 11.43 -29.75
N PRO A 189 -17.78 11.78 -31.01
CA PRO A 189 -17.25 12.98 -31.66
C PRO A 189 -17.64 14.26 -30.90
N GLY A 190 -16.67 15.12 -30.64
CA GLY A 190 -16.88 16.44 -30.00
C GLY A 190 -16.65 16.47 -28.49
N ASP A 191 -16.40 15.33 -27.84
CA ASP A 191 -16.03 15.28 -26.42
C ASP A 191 -14.50 15.16 -26.26
N PRO A 192 -13.79 16.24 -25.85
CA PRO A 192 -12.34 16.20 -25.62
C PRO A 192 -11.95 15.35 -24.40
N SER A 193 -12.91 15.00 -23.53
CA SER A 193 -12.71 14.14 -22.35
C SER A 193 -12.98 12.66 -22.61
N ALA A 194 -13.42 12.28 -23.82
CA ALA A 194 -13.68 10.89 -24.19
C ALA A 194 -12.39 10.07 -24.25
N GLN A 195 -12.21 9.18 -23.27
CA GLN A 195 -11.05 8.30 -23.15
C GLN A 195 -11.47 6.84 -22.95
N CYS A 196 -10.56 5.90 -23.25
CA CYS A 196 -10.83 4.49 -22.96
C CYS A 196 -10.81 4.22 -21.45
N LEU A 197 -11.41 3.11 -21.04
CA LEU A 197 -11.53 2.70 -19.63
C LEU A 197 -10.18 2.75 -18.90
N ARG A 198 -9.10 2.21 -19.48
CA ARG A 198 -7.75 2.25 -18.86
C ARG A 198 -7.26 3.67 -18.49
N HIS A 199 -7.59 4.67 -19.28
CA HIS A 199 -7.09 6.04 -19.10
C HIS A 199 -8.15 7.01 -18.57
N GLY A 200 -9.36 6.52 -18.32
CA GLY A 200 -10.52 7.37 -18.04
C GLY A 200 -11.52 6.80 -17.04
N PHE A 201 -11.05 6.07 -16.03
CA PHE A 201 -11.87 5.61 -14.91
C PHE A 201 -11.51 6.34 -13.61
N MET A 202 -12.46 6.36 -12.69
CA MET A 202 -12.32 6.81 -11.31
C MET A 202 -13.03 5.83 -10.38
N LEU A 203 -12.49 5.62 -9.19
CA LEU A 203 -13.11 4.81 -8.14
C LEU A 203 -13.08 5.60 -6.84
N HIS A 204 -14.24 5.75 -6.20
CA HIS A 204 -14.43 6.49 -4.97
C HIS A 204 -14.92 5.55 -3.87
N THR A 205 -14.40 5.69 -2.66
CA THR A 205 -14.90 5.00 -1.47
C THR A 205 -14.75 5.89 -0.25
N LYS A 206 -15.62 5.69 0.73
CA LYS A 206 -15.64 6.39 2.01
C LYS A 206 -15.88 5.38 3.11
N TYR A 207 -15.17 5.55 4.21
CA TYR A 207 -15.43 4.79 5.42
C TYR A 207 -15.13 5.63 6.66
N GLN A 208 -15.71 5.22 7.79
CA GLN A 208 -15.49 5.85 9.08
C GLN A 208 -14.53 5.01 9.91
N VAL A 209 -13.72 5.70 10.71
CA VAL A 209 -12.81 5.07 11.68
C VAL A 209 -13.06 5.64 13.07
N VAL A 210 -12.82 4.80 14.08
CA VAL A 210 -13.00 5.12 15.50
C VAL A 210 -11.67 5.22 16.24
N TYR A 211 -11.72 5.80 17.44
CA TYR A 211 -10.56 5.84 18.34
C TYR A 211 -10.18 4.41 18.82
N PRO A 212 -8.87 4.06 18.90
CA PRO A 212 -7.71 4.86 18.49
C PRO A 212 -7.62 4.97 16.97
N PHE A 213 -7.66 6.20 16.43
CA PHE A 213 -7.70 6.39 14.98
C PHE A 213 -6.50 5.73 14.30
N PRO A 214 -6.70 4.84 13.31
CA PRO A 214 -5.63 4.11 12.64
C PRO A 214 -4.52 5.01 12.11
N THR A 215 -3.29 4.51 12.13
CA THR A 215 -2.14 5.27 11.60
C THR A 215 -2.15 5.30 10.08
N PHE A 216 -1.84 6.46 9.49
CA PHE A 216 -1.66 6.60 8.04
C PHE A 216 -0.26 6.13 7.62
N GLN A 217 -0.17 5.03 6.86
CA GLN A 217 1.08 4.35 6.51
C GLN A 217 1.22 4.14 4.99
N PRO A 218 1.19 5.19 4.15
CA PRO A 218 1.09 5.06 2.69
C PRO A 218 2.21 4.24 2.04
N ALA A 219 3.42 4.29 2.62
CA ALA A 219 4.56 3.50 2.13
C ALA A 219 4.35 1.98 2.24
N PHE A 220 3.60 1.52 3.24
CA PHE A 220 3.22 0.11 3.38
C PHE A 220 1.88 -0.19 2.71
N GLN A 221 0.88 0.69 2.89
CA GLN A 221 -0.45 0.51 2.34
C GLN A 221 -0.46 0.35 0.81
N LEU A 222 0.52 0.93 0.11
CA LEU A 222 0.65 0.89 -1.35
C LEU A 222 1.88 0.11 -1.84
N LYS A 223 2.54 -0.66 -0.97
CA LYS A 223 3.80 -1.34 -1.31
C LYS A 223 3.63 -2.44 -2.37
N LYS A 224 2.41 -2.99 -2.50
CA LYS A 224 2.03 -3.91 -3.59
C LYS A 224 1.32 -3.12 -4.69
N ASP A 225 1.85 -3.18 -5.90
CA ASP A 225 1.27 -2.49 -7.07
C ASP A 225 -0.20 -2.86 -7.28
N GLN A 226 -1.02 -1.87 -7.61
CA GLN A 226 -2.48 -1.96 -7.83
C GLN A 226 -3.34 -2.28 -6.61
N VAL A 227 -2.72 -2.55 -5.45
CA VAL A 227 -3.41 -2.86 -4.19
C VAL A 227 -3.27 -1.68 -3.22
N VAL A 228 -4.31 -1.44 -2.45
CA VAL A 228 -4.27 -0.57 -1.26
C VAL A 228 -4.78 -1.34 -0.04
N LEU A 229 -4.06 -1.25 1.08
CA LEU A 229 -4.48 -1.79 2.37
C LEU A 229 -5.17 -0.69 3.19
N LEU A 230 -6.43 -0.92 3.56
CA LEU A 230 -7.28 0.04 4.26
C LEU A 230 -7.64 -0.50 5.65
N ASN A 231 -7.16 0.17 6.69
CA ASN A 231 -7.54 -0.13 8.07
C ASN A 231 -8.82 0.65 8.40
N THR A 232 -9.91 -0.07 8.63
CA THR A 232 -11.26 0.48 8.91
C THR A 232 -11.58 0.55 10.41
N SER A 233 -10.55 0.53 11.26
CA SER A 233 -10.62 0.25 12.70
C SER A 233 -11.03 -1.17 13.06
N TYR A 234 -11.93 -1.82 12.33
CA TYR A 234 -12.45 -3.18 12.65
C TYR A 234 -11.88 -4.29 11.78
N SER A 235 -11.38 -3.93 10.58
CA SER A 235 -10.81 -4.87 9.63
C SER A 235 -9.68 -4.25 8.83
N LEU A 236 -8.88 -5.10 8.19
CA LEU A 236 -7.94 -4.70 7.15
C LEU A 236 -8.48 -5.16 5.80
N VAL A 237 -8.80 -4.21 4.93
CA VAL A 237 -9.30 -4.50 3.58
C VAL A 237 -8.19 -4.27 2.57
N ALA A 238 -7.84 -5.31 1.81
CA ALA A 238 -7.00 -5.20 0.64
C ALA A 238 -7.90 -4.95 -0.58
N CYS A 239 -7.82 -3.75 -1.16
CA CYS A 239 -8.57 -3.39 -2.37
C CYS A 239 -7.64 -3.37 -3.58
N ALA A 240 -7.94 -4.16 -4.61
CA ALA A 240 -7.20 -4.19 -5.87
C ALA A 240 -8.05 -3.67 -7.03
N VAL A 241 -7.48 -2.79 -7.86
CA VAL A 241 -8.16 -2.22 -9.03
C VAL A 241 -7.30 -2.40 -10.27
N SER A 242 -7.81 -3.12 -11.27
CA SER A 242 -7.07 -3.43 -12.49
C SER A 242 -7.95 -3.38 -13.75
N VAL A 243 -7.36 -2.98 -14.89
CA VAL A 243 -8.08 -2.89 -16.18
C VAL A 243 -7.50 -3.89 -17.16
N HIS A 244 -8.38 -4.74 -17.69
CA HIS A 244 -8.02 -5.82 -18.62
C HIS A 244 -8.60 -5.56 -20.02
N SER A 245 -8.14 -6.34 -21.00
CA SER A 245 -8.69 -6.36 -22.35
C SER A 245 -8.91 -7.80 -22.76
N ALA A 246 -10.05 -8.08 -23.40
CA ALA A 246 -10.36 -9.40 -23.94
C ALA A 246 -9.21 -9.88 -24.86
N GLY A 247 -8.54 -10.98 -24.51
CA GLY A 247 -7.48 -11.60 -25.31
C GLY A 247 -6.06 -11.60 -24.74
N ARG A 248 -5.75 -10.89 -23.65
CA ARG A 248 -4.45 -11.00 -22.93
C ARG A 248 -4.63 -11.62 -21.55
N SER A 249 -4.55 -12.95 -21.47
CA SER A 249 -4.69 -13.69 -20.20
C SER A 249 -3.42 -13.74 -19.35
N ARG A 250 -2.24 -13.36 -19.86
CA ARG A 250 -0.95 -13.63 -19.19
C ARG A 250 -0.36 -12.52 -18.31
N GLU A 251 -0.78 -11.26 -18.45
CA GLU A 251 -0.15 -10.13 -17.72
C GLU A 251 -0.80 -9.81 -16.36
N SER A 252 -1.86 -10.53 -15.97
CA SER A 252 -2.74 -10.17 -14.83
C SER A 252 -2.57 -11.02 -13.57
N ILE A 253 -1.73 -12.06 -13.60
CA ILE A 253 -1.65 -13.05 -12.50
C ILE A 253 -1.07 -12.44 -11.21
N HIS A 254 -0.27 -11.37 -11.30
CA HIS A 254 0.36 -10.73 -10.13
C HIS A 254 -0.53 -9.76 -9.33
N CYS A 255 -1.74 -9.45 -9.83
CA CYS A 255 -2.64 -8.48 -9.19
C CYS A 255 -3.94 -9.09 -8.68
N GLN A 256 -4.09 -10.42 -8.75
CA GLN A 256 -5.25 -11.10 -8.18
C GLN A 256 -5.08 -11.21 -6.66
N LEU A 257 -6.10 -10.77 -5.94
CA LEU A 257 -6.30 -11.18 -4.56
C LEU A 257 -7.00 -12.54 -4.63
N LEU A 258 -6.56 -13.50 -3.82
CA LEU A 258 -6.89 -14.91 -3.94
C LEU A 258 -6.55 -15.51 -5.32
N ALA A 259 -5.38 -16.14 -5.42
CA ALA A 259 -4.99 -16.83 -6.64
C ALA A 259 -5.81 -18.12 -6.78
N VAL A 260 -6.84 -18.11 -7.63
CA VAL A 260 -7.55 -19.34 -7.99
C VAL A 260 -6.60 -20.20 -8.82
N SER A 261 -6.01 -21.22 -8.19
CA SER A 261 -5.16 -22.21 -8.87
C SER A 261 -6.02 -23.12 -9.76
N GLY A 262 -6.34 -22.63 -10.96
CA GLY A 262 -6.79 -23.48 -12.04
C GLY A 262 -5.62 -24.27 -12.61
N GLY A 263 -5.35 -25.46 -12.06
CA GLY A 263 -4.44 -26.44 -12.65
C GLY A 263 -3.64 -27.23 -11.64
N GLY A 264 -3.95 -28.53 -11.53
CA GLY A 264 -3.24 -29.47 -10.68
C GLY A 264 -1.73 -29.44 -10.87
N GLY A 265 -1.02 -29.08 -9.80
CA GLY A 265 0.43 -29.17 -9.67
C GLY A 265 0.72 -29.33 -8.19
N LEU A 266 1.11 -30.54 -7.80
CA LEU A 266 1.44 -30.92 -6.43
C LEU A 266 2.49 -29.95 -5.87
N SER A 267 2.11 -29.11 -4.91
CA SER A 267 3.07 -28.40 -4.07
C SER A 267 3.55 -29.37 -2.99
N ALA A 268 4.75 -29.91 -3.18
CA ALA A 268 5.44 -30.67 -2.16
C ALA A 268 5.92 -29.70 -1.06
N PHE A 269 5.23 -29.73 0.08
CA PHE A 269 5.70 -29.10 1.31
C PHE A 269 6.96 -29.81 1.82
N LEU A 270 8.05 -29.06 2.03
CA LEU A 270 9.09 -29.45 2.98
C LEU A 270 8.66 -28.95 4.36
N ALA A 271 7.83 -29.75 5.03
CA ALA A 271 7.67 -29.66 6.47
C ALA A 271 8.88 -30.35 7.12
N VAL A 272 9.81 -29.57 7.67
CA VAL A 272 10.77 -30.09 8.67
C VAL A 272 10.11 -29.92 10.03
N GLY A 273 9.34 -30.93 10.43
CA GLY A 273 8.88 -31.11 11.80
C GLY A 273 9.90 -31.91 12.61
N PRO A 274 9.98 -31.71 13.94
CA PRO A 274 11.00 -32.34 14.78
C PRO A 274 10.54 -33.74 15.22
N ASP A 275 11.28 -34.78 14.82
CA ASP A 275 11.03 -36.13 15.32
C ASP A 275 11.67 -36.35 16.70
N LEU A 276 10.79 -36.51 17.69
CA LEU A 276 11.06 -37.13 18.98
C LEU A 276 11.33 -38.63 18.77
N CYS A 277 12.55 -39.08 19.12
CA CYS A 277 12.82 -40.50 19.38
C CYS A 277 13.86 -40.65 20.50
N GLN A 278 13.38 -41.10 21.66
CA GLN A 278 14.10 -41.92 22.63
C GLN A 278 13.18 -43.12 22.96
N PRO A 279 13.66 -44.30 23.43
CA PRO A 279 14.80 -44.48 24.35
C PRO A 279 15.65 -45.77 24.19
N ARG A 280 16.83 -45.84 24.84
CA ARG A 280 17.26 -46.99 25.68
C ARG A 280 18.56 -46.73 26.47
N ALA A 281 18.73 -47.49 27.55
CA ALA A 281 19.51 -47.18 28.75
C ALA A 281 21.00 -47.60 28.77
N GLY A 282 21.82 -46.75 29.42
CA GLY A 282 22.84 -47.05 30.45
C GLY A 282 24.23 -47.61 30.03
N PRO A 283 25.28 -47.54 30.91
CA PRO A 283 25.36 -46.93 32.25
C PRO A 283 26.58 -46.00 32.54
N LEU A 284 26.39 -45.14 33.55
CA LEU A 284 27.32 -44.63 34.60
C LEU A 284 28.83 -44.45 34.31
N THR A 285 29.34 -43.22 34.53
CA THR A 285 30.36 -42.93 35.58
C THR A 285 30.42 -41.44 35.95
N SER A 286 30.72 -41.22 37.23
CA SER A 286 30.82 -39.98 38.01
C SER A 286 32.05 -39.12 37.69
N ALA A 287 31.91 -37.79 37.73
CA ALA A 287 32.86 -36.91 38.43
C ALA A 287 32.28 -35.49 38.63
N THR A 288 32.04 -35.15 39.89
CA THR A 288 31.81 -33.81 40.45
C THR A 288 33.04 -32.93 40.23
N LEU A 289 32.89 -31.62 39.97
CA LEU A 289 33.71 -30.58 40.60
C LEU A 289 33.11 -29.16 40.39
N THR A 290 33.20 -28.41 41.47
CA THR A 290 32.61 -27.11 41.81
C THR A 290 33.41 -25.92 41.27
N GLY A 291 32.76 -24.78 41.02
CA GLY A 291 33.43 -23.47 41.10
C GLY A 291 32.89 -22.35 40.19
N LYS A 292 32.18 -21.39 40.78
CA LYS A 292 32.09 -19.97 40.35
C LYS A 292 33.25 -19.21 41.04
N PRO A 293 33.82 -18.12 40.49
CA PRO A 293 33.11 -16.84 40.30
C PRO A 293 33.49 -16.01 39.04
N ALA A 294 32.73 -14.94 38.79
CA ALA A 294 32.88 -13.90 37.75
C ALA A 294 33.95 -12.84 38.15
N PRO A 295 34.16 -11.69 37.44
CA PRO A 295 33.71 -11.23 36.10
C PRO A 295 34.85 -10.66 35.21
N GLY A 296 34.61 -10.45 33.91
CA GLY A 296 35.57 -9.74 33.04
C GLY A 296 35.13 -9.58 31.57
N HIS A 297 34.99 -8.31 31.18
CA HIS A 297 34.90 -7.68 29.85
C HIS A 297 35.05 -8.47 28.54
N SER A 298 34.14 -8.12 27.61
CA SER A 298 34.27 -7.96 26.15
C SER A 298 34.96 -9.05 25.31
N LEU A 299 34.28 -9.51 24.27
CA LEU A 299 34.65 -9.20 22.87
C LEU A 299 33.65 -9.84 21.89
N LEU A 300 33.18 -9.01 20.96
CA LEU A 300 32.47 -9.39 19.74
C LEU A 300 33.32 -10.37 18.94
N SER A 301 32.80 -11.57 18.66
CA SER A 301 33.34 -12.45 17.62
C SER A 301 32.37 -12.49 16.44
N ARG A 302 32.82 -11.88 15.34
CA ARG A 302 32.34 -12.11 13.99
C ARG A 302 32.53 -13.60 13.67
N PHE A 303 31.46 -14.30 13.33
CA PHE A 303 31.58 -15.55 12.58
C PHE A 303 31.63 -15.22 11.09
N GLN A 304 32.85 -15.31 10.53
CA GLN A 304 33.10 -15.43 9.10
C GLN A 304 32.59 -16.80 8.64
N LEU A 305 31.64 -16.83 7.71
CA LEU A 305 31.38 -18.01 6.89
C LEU A 305 32.32 -17.97 5.69
N SER A 306 33.26 -18.91 5.69
CA SER A 306 34.17 -19.25 4.62
C SER A 306 33.42 -19.95 3.47
N LEU A 307 33.38 -19.32 2.29
CA LEU A 307 33.09 -19.97 1.01
C LEU A 307 34.37 -20.66 0.50
N PRO A 308 34.30 -21.87 -0.07
CA PRO A 308 35.36 -22.38 -0.93
C PRO A 308 35.10 -21.99 -2.40
N ASP A 309 36.10 -21.33 -3.00
CA ASP A 309 36.28 -21.14 -4.44
C ASP A 309 36.90 -22.38 -5.08
N VAL A 310 36.36 -22.88 -6.21
CA VAL A 310 37.11 -23.51 -7.34
C VAL A 310 36.30 -23.30 -8.65
N PRO A 311 36.94 -23.11 -9.83
CA PRO A 311 36.38 -22.39 -10.99
C PRO A 311 36.07 -23.27 -12.23
N GLY A 312 35.38 -22.67 -13.22
CA GLY A 312 35.79 -22.77 -14.64
C GLY A 312 35.14 -23.81 -15.56
N ASP A 313 34.16 -23.33 -16.35
CA ASP A 313 33.90 -23.56 -17.77
C ASP A 313 33.36 -24.89 -18.38
N SER A 314 32.41 -24.63 -19.29
CA SER A 314 32.08 -25.30 -20.57
C SER A 314 30.98 -26.37 -20.61
N SER A 315 29.89 -25.97 -21.29
CA SER A 315 29.05 -26.70 -22.26
C SER A 315 29.15 -28.24 -22.32
N PHE A 316 28.01 -28.95 -22.35
CA PHE A 316 27.40 -29.60 -23.54
C PHE A 316 26.26 -30.59 -23.15
N CYS A 317 25.33 -30.83 -24.10
CA CYS A 317 24.30 -31.90 -24.18
C CYS A 317 23.14 -31.88 -23.17
N GLN A 318 21.84 -31.72 -23.51
CA GLN A 318 20.99 -32.32 -24.57
C GLN A 318 20.82 -33.85 -24.44
N ILE A 319 19.56 -34.33 -24.64
CA ILE A 319 19.09 -35.72 -24.88
C ILE A 319 18.71 -36.49 -23.58
N LEU A 320 17.57 -37.19 -23.36
CA LEU A 320 16.37 -37.74 -24.09
C LEU A 320 15.28 -38.01 -23.00
N TYR A 321 13.96 -38.04 -23.24
CA TYR A 321 13.13 -39.06 -23.90
C TYR A 321 11.74 -38.41 -24.14
N ASP A 322 11.13 -38.35 -25.33
CA ASP A 322 10.68 -39.36 -26.30
C ASP A 322 9.38 -40.09 -25.88
N HIS A 323 8.26 -39.67 -26.50
CA HIS A 323 7.00 -40.40 -26.51
C HIS A 323 6.41 -40.36 -27.93
N THR A 324 6.80 -41.32 -28.75
CA THR A 324 6.00 -41.80 -29.87
C THR A 324 5.09 -42.94 -29.39
N ALA A 325 3.81 -42.66 -29.19
CA ALA A 325 2.73 -43.64 -29.35
C ALA A 325 1.37 -42.93 -29.45
N SER A 326 0.58 -43.29 -30.45
CA SER A 326 -0.87 -43.09 -30.55
C SER A 326 -1.47 -44.41 -31.07
N PRO A 327 -2.78 -44.65 -31.00
CA PRO A 327 -3.69 -44.49 -29.86
C PRO A 327 -4.43 -45.81 -29.55
N LEU A 328 -4.94 -45.98 -28.32
CA LEU A 328 -5.97 -46.98 -28.02
C LEU A 328 -7.22 -46.26 -27.48
N ALA A 329 -8.37 -46.62 -28.04
CA ALA A 329 -9.69 -46.07 -27.77
C ALA A 329 -10.23 -46.47 -26.35
N PRO A 330 -11.27 -45.80 -25.83
CA PRO A 330 -11.47 -45.55 -24.41
C PRO A 330 -12.31 -46.63 -23.71
N PRO A 331 -12.21 -46.78 -22.37
CA PRO A 331 -13.32 -47.30 -21.58
C PRO A 331 -14.27 -46.16 -21.19
N THR A 332 -15.54 -46.52 -21.27
CA THR A 332 -16.77 -45.75 -21.07
C THR A 332 -16.83 -45.02 -19.71
N GLN A 333 -17.21 -43.74 -19.74
CA GLN A 333 -17.54 -42.93 -18.55
C GLN A 333 -18.75 -43.50 -17.78
N PRO A 334 -18.76 -43.44 -16.44
CA PRO A 334 -19.93 -43.03 -15.68
C PRO A 334 -19.94 -41.48 -15.58
N GLY A 335 -21.13 -40.89 -15.71
CA GLY A 335 -21.35 -39.45 -15.94
C GLY A 335 -20.86 -38.49 -14.86
N PRO A 336 -20.99 -37.17 -15.09
CA PRO A 336 -20.41 -36.13 -14.24
C PRO A 336 -21.16 -36.10 -12.92
N ALA A 337 -20.58 -36.66 -11.86
CA ALA A 337 -20.87 -36.20 -10.53
C ALA A 337 -20.30 -34.78 -10.46
N ALA A 338 -21.18 -33.80 -10.29
CA ALA A 338 -20.79 -32.43 -10.00
C ALA A 338 -19.84 -32.45 -8.79
N GLU A 339 -18.56 -32.15 -9.03
CA GLU A 339 -17.64 -31.81 -7.96
C GLU A 339 -18.21 -30.56 -7.30
N ALA A 340 -18.78 -30.75 -6.11
CA ALA A 340 -19.11 -29.65 -5.24
C ALA A 340 -17.82 -28.85 -4.98
N PRO A 341 -17.86 -27.51 -5.05
CA PRO A 341 -16.72 -26.71 -4.64
C PRO A 341 -16.37 -27.07 -3.20
N ALA A 342 -15.07 -27.26 -2.94
CA ALA A 342 -14.56 -27.40 -1.57
C ALA A 342 -15.16 -26.27 -0.72
N PRO A 343 -15.58 -26.53 0.53
CA PRO A 343 -16.17 -25.49 1.36
C PRO A 343 -15.15 -24.37 1.50
N GLU A 344 -15.49 -23.19 0.98
CA GLU A 344 -14.69 -22.00 1.23
C GLU A 344 -14.55 -21.87 2.75
N PRO A 345 -13.34 -21.65 3.29
CA PRO A 345 -13.20 -21.37 4.71
C PRO A 345 -14.06 -20.14 4.99
N GLY A 346 -15.19 -20.33 5.69
CA GLY A 346 -16.26 -19.35 5.88
C GLY A 346 -15.87 -18.09 6.67
N TYR A 347 -14.57 -17.84 6.79
CA TYR A 347 -13.95 -16.72 7.46
C TYR A 347 -13.31 -15.71 6.51
N VAL A 348 -13.01 -16.09 5.26
CA VAL A 348 -12.39 -15.17 4.29
C VAL A 348 -13.48 -14.44 3.52
N ASN A 349 -13.68 -13.15 3.80
CA ASN A 349 -14.59 -12.32 3.00
C ASN A 349 -13.86 -11.78 1.76
N TYR A 350 -14.23 -12.30 0.59
CA TYR A 350 -13.71 -11.89 -0.71
C TYR A 350 -14.84 -11.50 -1.65
N THR A 351 -14.70 -10.33 -2.28
CA THR A 351 -15.61 -9.86 -3.33
C THR A 351 -14.83 -9.49 -4.58
N LYS A 352 -15.40 -9.80 -5.74
CA LYS A 352 -14.82 -9.51 -7.06
C LYS A 352 -15.91 -9.03 -8.00
N LEU A 353 -15.80 -7.79 -8.44
CA LEU A 353 -16.80 -7.12 -9.26
C LEU A 353 -16.16 -6.61 -10.57
N TYR A 354 -16.94 -6.63 -11.64
CA TYR A 354 -16.50 -6.24 -12.98
C TYR A 354 -17.31 -5.04 -13.48
N TYR A 355 -16.66 -4.10 -14.13
CA TYR A 355 -17.26 -2.86 -14.64
C TYR A 355 -16.85 -2.58 -16.09
N VAL A 356 -17.76 -2.01 -16.88
CA VAL A 356 -17.53 -1.62 -18.28
C VAL A 356 -18.04 -0.22 -18.58
N LEU A 357 -17.44 0.42 -19.59
CA LEU A 357 -17.89 1.72 -20.12
C LEU A 357 -19.23 1.54 -20.84
N GLU A 358 -20.23 2.37 -20.55
CA GLU A 358 -21.50 2.37 -21.27
C GLU A 358 -21.32 2.78 -22.74
N SER A 359 -22.09 2.12 -23.62
CA SER A 359 -22.18 2.45 -25.05
C SER A 359 -23.57 3.00 -25.39
N GLY A 360 -23.87 4.26 -25.03
CA GLY A 360 -25.05 4.99 -25.50
C GLY A 360 -26.40 4.60 -24.86
N GLU A 361 -27.29 5.60 -24.79
CA GLU A 361 -28.57 5.65 -24.05
C GLU A 361 -29.49 4.44 -24.25
N GLY A 362 -30.05 3.93 -23.13
CA GLY A 362 -31.23 3.05 -23.16
C GLY A 362 -31.12 1.71 -22.43
N ALA A 363 -30.44 1.63 -21.29
CA ALA A 363 -30.60 0.50 -20.38
C ALA A 363 -31.24 1.01 -19.08
N GLU A 364 -32.46 0.55 -18.80
CA GLU A 364 -33.09 0.70 -17.49
C GLU A 364 -32.13 0.20 -16.40
N PRO A 365 -32.15 0.78 -15.19
CA PRO A 365 -31.37 0.27 -14.06
C PRO A 365 -31.90 -1.12 -13.69
N GLU A 366 -31.29 -2.17 -14.24
CA GLU A 366 -31.52 -3.54 -13.79
C GLU A 366 -30.87 -3.71 -12.41
N ASP A 367 -31.73 -3.71 -11.39
CA ASP A 367 -31.52 -4.00 -9.96
C ASP A 367 -30.31 -3.33 -9.29
N GLU A 368 -30.56 -2.50 -8.28
CA GLU A 368 -29.54 -2.07 -7.31
C GLU A 368 -28.79 -3.31 -6.81
N PHE A 369 -27.51 -3.40 -7.19
CA PHE A 369 -26.66 -4.53 -6.85
C PHE A 369 -26.19 -4.37 -5.39
N GLU A 370 -27.10 -4.62 -4.45
CA GLU A 370 -26.74 -4.74 -3.03
C GLU A 370 -26.14 -6.14 -2.81
N ASP A 371 -24.82 -6.25 -2.98
CA ASP A 371 -24.08 -7.42 -2.51
C ASP A 371 -23.74 -7.18 -1.03
N ASP A 372 -24.53 -7.79 -0.14
CA ASP A 372 -24.37 -7.75 1.32
C ASP A 372 -22.96 -8.14 1.81
N LYS A 373 -22.11 -8.68 0.94
CA LYS A 373 -20.73 -9.09 1.25
C LYS A 373 -19.70 -7.98 1.04
N ILE A 374 -20.03 -6.87 0.39
CA ILE A 374 -19.10 -5.77 0.15
C ILE A 374 -18.70 -5.14 1.49
N SER A 375 -17.42 -5.25 1.86
CA SER A 375 -16.91 -4.71 3.12
C SER A 375 -16.81 -3.19 3.09
N LEU A 376 -16.41 -2.62 1.94
CA LEU A 376 -16.29 -1.18 1.75
C LEU A 376 -17.13 -0.73 0.56
N PRO A 377 -18.20 0.04 0.76
CA PRO A 377 -18.97 0.62 -0.34
C PRO A 377 -18.09 1.47 -1.25
N PHE A 378 -18.30 1.37 -2.56
CA PHE A 378 -17.55 2.14 -3.53
C PHE A 378 -18.40 2.47 -4.77
N VAL A 379 -18.04 3.55 -5.44
CA VAL A 379 -18.64 4.00 -6.69
C VAL A 379 -17.54 4.05 -7.75
N VAL A 380 -17.83 3.49 -8.93
CA VAL A 380 -16.89 3.51 -10.07
C VAL A 380 -17.49 4.37 -11.18
N THR A 381 -16.76 5.39 -11.61
CA THR A 381 -17.21 6.37 -12.60
C THR A 381 -16.21 6.53 -13.76
N ASP A 382 -16.66 7.13 -14.86
CA ASP A 382 -15.77 7.71 -15.87
C ASP A 382 -15.22 9.09 -15.43
N LEU A 383 -14.37 9.72 -16.25
CA LEU A 383 -13.83 11.06 -15.95
C LEU A 383 -14.89 12.17 -15.88
N ARG A 384 -16.12 11.90 -16.34
CA ARG A 384 -17.25 12.84 -16.31
C ARG A 384 -18.13 12.63 -15.08
N GLY A 385 -17.86 11.62 -14.26
CA GLY A 385 -18.67 11.26 -13.10
C GLY A 385 -19.88 10.39 -13.45
N ARG A 386 -19.96 9.80 -14.65
CA ARG A 386 -21.03 8.83 -14.98
C ARG A 386 -20.67 7.47 -14.41
N ASN A 387 -21.63 6.81 -13.79
CA ASN A 387 -21.44 5.48 -13.23
C ASN A 387 -21.11 4.45 -14.32
N LEU A 388 -20.13 3.60 -14.04
CA LEU A 388 -19.82 2.45 -14.90
C LEU A 388 -20.84 1.33 -14.64
N ARG A 389 -21.20 0.59 -15.68
CA ARG A 389 -22.15 -0.51 -15.56
C ARG A 389 -21.49 -1.73 -14.90
N PRO A 390 -22.04 -2.28 -13.80
CA PRO A 390 -21.57 -3.53 -13.21
C PRO A 390 -21.90 -4.73 -14.10
N MET A 391 -21.09 -5.80 -14.04
CA MET A 391 -21.28 -7.03 -14.80
C MET A 391 -21.16 -8.28 -13.92
N ARG A 392 -22.03 -9.27 -14.16
CA ARG A 392 -22.09 -10.54 -13.41
C ARG A 392 -21.00 -11.56 -13.78
N GLU A 393 -20.54 -11.61 -15.05
CA GLU A 393 -19.56 -12.61 -15.51
C GLU A 393 -18.55 -12.11 -16.56
N ARG A 394 -17.32 -12.66 -16.51
CA ARG A 394 -16.21 -12.38 -17.44
C ARG A 394 -16.49 -12.83 -18.88
N THR A 395 -17.36 -13.83 -19.06
CA THR A 395 -17.57 -14.59 -20.31
C THR A 395 -18.26 -13.77 -21.40
N ALA A 396 -18.88 -12.65 -21.07
CA ALA A 396 -19.63 -11.81 -22.00
C ALA A 396 -18.83 -10.62 -22.58
N VAL A 397 -17.57 -10.42 -22.20
CA VAL A 397 -16.86 -9.16 -22.51
C VAL A 397 -16.17 -9.19 -23.87
N GLN A 398 -16.74 -8.49 -24.85
CA GLN A 398 -16.05 -8.05 -26.06
C GLN A 398 -15.43 -6.65 -25.84
N GLY A 399 -14.33 -6.53 -25.08
CA GLY A 399 -13.71 -5.21 -24.86
C GLY A 399 -12.79 -5.07 -23.65
N GLN A 400 -12.59 -3.82 -23.21
CA GLN A 400 -11.93 -3.50 -21.94
C GLN A 400 -12.93 -3.60 -20.80
N TYR A 401 -12.48 -4.13 -19.67
CA TYR A 401 -13.25 -4.17 -18.42
C TYR A 401 -12.34 -3.87 -17.23
N LEU A 402 -12.93 -3.33 -16.18
CA LEU A 402 -12.29 -3.01 -14.92
C LEU A 402 -12.70 -4.05 -13.88
N THR A 403 -11.75 -4.53 -13.10
CA THR A 403 -11.96 -5.45 -11.99
C THR A 403 -11.68 -4.72 -10.69
N VAL A 404 -12.62 -4.80 -9.75
CA VAL A 404 -12.44 -4.39 -8.35
C VAL A 404 -12.49 -5.62 -7.48
N GLU A 405 -11.45 -5.84 -6.69
CA GLU A 405 -11.35 -6.97 -5.75
C GLU A 405 -11.21 -6.41 -4.33
N GLN A 406 -11.96 -6.95 -3.37
CA GLN A 406 -11.76 -6.68 -1.94
C GLN A 406 -11.55 -7.99 -1.20
N LEU A 407 -10.49 -8.06 -0.41
CA LEU A 407 -10.22 -9.15 0.53
C LEU A 407 -10.16 -8.56 1.93
N THR A 408 -10.96 -9.07 2.86
CA THR A 408 -11.12 -8.48 4.19
C THR A 408 -10.65 -9.43 5.28
N LEU A 409 -9.83 -8.92 6.19
CA LEU A 409 -9.38 -9.60 7.40
C LEU A 409 -10.04 -8.94 8.62
N ASP A 410 -10.96 -9.66 9.27
CA ASP A 410 -11.62 -9.19 10.50
C ASP A 410 -10.66 -9.25 11.70
N PHE A 411 -10.53 -8.15 12.44
CA PHE A 411 -9.56 -8.09 13.53
C PHE A 411 -10.01 -8.89 14.76
N GLU A 412 -11.29 -8.87 15.09
CA GLU A 412 -11.79 -9.52 16.29
C GLU A 412 -11.68 -11.03 16.21
N TYR A 413 -12.00 -11.62 15.05
CA TYR A 413 -11.78 -13.04 14.85
C TYR A 413 -10.29 -13.38 14.89
N VAL A 414 -9.41 -12.62 14.22
CA VAL A 414 -7.96 -12.87 14.30
C VAL A 414 -7.48 -12.85 15.75
N ILE A 415 -7.87 -11.83 16.52
CA ILE A 415 -7.52 -11.72 17.93
C ILE A 415 -8.01 -12.95 18.71
N ASN A 416 -9.27 -13.34 18.54
CA ASN A 416 -9.86 -14.47 19.26
C ASN A 416 -9.20 -15.81 18.90
N GLU A 417 -8.89 -16.05 17.62
CA GLU A 417 -8.22 -17.27 17.19
C GLU A 417 -6.78 -17.35 17.74
N VAL A 418 -6.02 -16.26 17.65
CA VAL A 418 -4.64 -16.20 18.17
C VAL A 418 -4.63 -16.44 19.68
N ILE A 419 -5.56 -15.83 20.43
CA ILE A 419 -5.66 -16.03 21.88
C ILE A 419 -6.03 -17.47 22.22
N ARG A 420 -6.95 -18.08 21.46
CA ARG A 420 -7.43 -19.44 21.72
C ARG A 420 -6.37 -20.50 21.40
N HIS A 421 -5.61 -20.32 20.33
CA HIS A 421 -4.71 -21.34 19.79
C HIS A 421 -3.25 -21.16 20.20
N ASP A 422 -2.77 -19.92 20.31
CA ASP A 422 -1.32 -19.64 20.41
C ASP A 422 -0.90 -18.91 21.68
N ALA A 423 -1.81 -18.20 22.36
CA ALA A 423 -1.46 -17.45 23.56
C ALA A 423 -1.26 -18.36 24.79
N THR A 424 -0.06 -18.35 25.37
CA THR A 424 0.26 -19.10 26.59
C THR A 424 -0.61 -18.70 27.79
N TRP A 425 -1.04 -17.44 27.81
CA TRP A 425 -1.94 -16.85 28.81
C TRP A 425 -3.42 -16.89 28.39
N GLY A 426 -3.80 -17.59 27.31
CA GLY A 426 -5.18 -17.66 26.82
C GLY A 426 -6.19 -18.20 27.85
N HIS A 427 -5.73 -19.03 28.78
CA HIS A 427 -6.56 -19.53 29.90
C HIS A 427 -6.88 -18.47 30.97
N GLN A 428 -6.12 -17.38 31.05
CA GLN A 428 -6.36 -16.24 31.94
C GLN A 428 -7.27 -15.19 31.30
N PHE A 429 -7.44 -15.22 29.97
CA PHE A 429 -8.16 -14.21 29.22
C PHE A 429 -9.66 -14.19 29.54
N CYS A 430 -10.22 -12.99 29.65
CA CYS A 430 -11.66 -12.77 29.85
C CYS A 430 -12.30 -12.14 28.61
N SER A 431 -11.80 -10.98 28.21
CA SER A 431 -12.27 -10.19 27.06
C SER A 431 -11.23 -9.15 26.69
N PHE A 432 -11.29 -8.60 25.47
CA PHE A 432 -10.57 -7.39 25.10
C PHE A 432 -11.51 -6.18 25.06
N SER A 433 -10.98 -4.99 25.33
CA SER A 433 -11.76 -3.75 25.35
C SER A 433 -11.54 -2.90 24.10
N ASP A 434 -10.32 -2.92 23.55
CA ASP A 434 -9.91 -2.02 22.48
C ASP A 434 -8.61 -2.54 21.82
N TYR A 435 -8.36 -2.18 20.56
CA TYR A 435 -7.22 -2.63 19.78
C TYR A 435 -6.73 -1.61 18.74
N ASP A 436 -5.44 -1.66 18.41
CA ASP A 436 -4.80 -0.78 17.43
C ASP A 436 -3.87 -1.57 16.50
N ILE A 437 -4.16 -1.54 15.19
CA ILE A 437 -3.44 -2.34 14.19
C ILE A 437 -2.48 -1.45 13.40
N VAL A 438 -1.22 -1.88 13.35
CA VAL A 438 -0.14 -1.22 12.63
C VAL A 438 0.51 -2.20 11.66
N ILE A 439 0.65 -1.80 10.39
CA ILE A 439 1.38 -2.59 9.39
C ILE A 439 2.88 -2.45 9.68
N LEU A 440 3.57 -3.58 9.85
CA LEU A 440 5.02 -3.61 10.07
C LEU A 440 5.80 -3.80 8.77
N GLU A 441 5.28 -4.62 7.85
CA GLU A 441 5.91 -4.87 6.56
C GLU A 441 4.90 -5.43 5.55
N VAL A 442 5.13 -5.19 4.26
CA VAL A 442 4.40 -5.80 3.15
C VAL A 442 5.42 -6.39 2.18
N PHE A 443 5.29 -7.68 1.92
CA PHE A 443 6.12 -8.43 0.98
C PHE A 443 5.36 -8.59 -0.35
N PRO A 444 5.54 -7.68 -1.33
CA PRO A 444 4.71 -7.65 -2.53
C PRO A 444 4.86 -8.87 -3.44
N GLU A 445 6.04 -9.52 -3.43
CA GLU A 445 6.36 -10.68 -4.26
C GLU A 445 5.70 -11.96 -3.73
N THR A 446 5.70 -12.17 -2.40
CA THR A 446 5.01 -13.30 -1.75
C THR A 446 3.56 -12.99 -1.42
N SER A 447 3.15 -11.73 -1.57
CA SER A 447 1.84 -11.19 -1.18
C SER A 447 1.49 -11.42 0.30
N GLN A 448 2.50 -11.34 1.18
CA GLN A 448 2.30 -11.39 2.63
C GLN A 448 2.28 -9.99 3.26
N VAL A 449 1.40 -9.80 4.23
CA VAL A 449 1.27 -8.57 5.01
C VAL A 449 1.53 -8.89 6.47
N LEU A 450 2.58 -8.31 7.06
CA LEU A 450 2.89 -8.45 8.47
C LEU A 450 2.27 -7.30 9.25
N ILE A 451 1.37 -7.62 10.18
CA ILE A 451 0.72 -6.65 11.06
C ILE A 451 1.07 -6.91 12.52
N ASN A 452 1.02 -5.84 13.31
CA ASN A 452 1.05 -5.87 14.76
C ASN A 452 -0.30 -5.39 15.28
N ILE A 453 -0.86 -6.09 16.25
CA ILE A 453 -2.14 -5.81 16.89
C ILE A 453 -1.85 -5.49 18.34
N GLY A 454 -1.90 -4.21 18.70
CA GLY A 454 -1.85 -3.78 20.10
C GLY A 454 -3.21 -4.03 20.72
N LEU A 455 -3.25 -4.63 21.91
CA LEU A 455 -4.49 -5.11 22.51
C LEU A 455 -4.58 -4.64 23.96
N LEU A 456 -5.71 -4.01 24.32
CA LEU A 456 -6.11 -3.77 25.70
C LEU A 456 -7.13 -4.84 26.10
N LEU A 457 -6.84 -5.57 27.19
CA LEU A 457 -7.65 -6.71 27.59
C LEU A 457 -7.78 -6.89 29.09
N LEU A 458 -8.78 -7.65 29.51
CA LEU A 458 -8.97 -8.13 30.87
C LEU A 458 -8.52 -9.58 30.97
N ALA A 459 -7.69 -9.87 31.96
CA ALA A 459 -7.26 -11.23 32.27
C ALA A 459 -7.12 -11.42 33.79
N PHE A 460 -7.26 -12.66 34.24
CA PHE A 460 -6.93 -13.02 35.61
C PHE A 460 -5.41 -12.98 35.81
N PRO A 461 -4.90 -12.47 36.95
CA PRO A 461 -3.48 -12.54 37.26
C PRO A 461 -3.03 -14.00 37.42
N SER A 462 -1.72 -14.22 37.29
CA SER A 462 -1.15 -15.56 37.45
C SER A 462 -1.47 -16.15 38.83
N PRO A 463 -1.69 -17.48 38.96
CA PRO A 463 -2.05 -18.12 40.23
C PRO A 463 -1.02 -17.94 41.35
N SER A 464 0.20 -17.53 41.00
CA SER A 464 1.30 -17.25 41.93
C SER A 464 1.26 -15.84 42.56
N GLU A 465 0.41 -14.93 42.07
CA GLU A 465 0.26 -13.61 42.69
C GLU A 465 -0.59 -13.70 43.96
N GLU A 466 0.00 -13.41 45.12
CA GLU A 466 -0.72 -13.35 46.40
C GLU A 466 -1.74 -12.19 46.40
N GLY A 467 -3.03 -12.52 46.40
CA GLY A 467 -4.09 -11.52 46.46
C GLY A 467 -5.47 -12.03 46.01
N GLN A 468 -6.44 -11.12 45.99
CA GLN A 468 -7.79 -11.41 45.50
C GLN A 468 -7.73 -11.62 43.97
N LEU A 469 -8.17 -12.79 43.49
CA LEU A 469 -8.23 -13.17 42.06
C LEU A 469 -9.28 -12.34 41.31
N ARG A 470 -9.01 -11.06 41.10
CA ARG A 470 -9.83 -10.18 40.26
C ARG A 470 -9.14 -9.95 38.92
N PRO A 471 -9.88 -9.99 37.81
CA PRO A 471 -9.34 -9.60 36.52
C PRO A 471 -8.76 -8.19 36.57
N LYS A 472 -7.58 -8.01 35.98
CA LYS A 472 -6.93 -6.71 35.82
C LYS A 472 -6.83 -6.37 34.34
N THR A 473 -6.63 -5.09 34.04
CA THR A 473 -6.40 -4.62 32.66
C THR A 473 -4.94 -4.77 32.28
N TYR A 474 -4.71 -5.41 31.15
CA TYR A 474 -3.38 -5.64 30.57
C TYR A 474 -3.32 -5.06 29.16
N HIS A 475 -2.09 -4.77 28.74
CA HIS A 475 -1.73 -4.48 27.37
C HIS A 475 -0.81 -5.59 26.86
N THR A 476 -0.99 -5.99 25.61
CA THR A 476 -0.10 -6.91 24.89
C THR A 476 -0.07 -6.58 23.39
N SER A 477 0.77 -7.29 22.63
CA SER A 477 0.82 -7.17 21.17
C SER A 477 0.87 -8.53 20.50
N LEU A 478 0.05 -8.74 19.48
CA LEU A 478 0.03 -9.94 18.63
C LEU A 478 0.60 -9.59 17.25
N LYS A 479 1.49 -10.42 16.71
CA LYS A 479 2.01 -10.26 15.34
C LYS A 479 1.48 -11.38 14.48
N VAL A 480 0.93 -10.99 13.34
CA VAL A 480 0.22 -11.89 12.41
C VAL A 480 0.70 -11.60 11.00
N ALA A 481 0.96 -12.67 10.24
CA ALA A 481 1.24 -12.61 8.82
C ALA A 481 -0.02 -13.01 8.05
N TRP A 482 -0.49 -12.16 7.15
CA TRP A 482 -1.67 -12.39 6.32
C TRP A 482 -1.27 -12.61 4.87
N ASP A 483 -1.65 -13.74 4.28
CA ASP A 483 -1.36 -14.07 2.89
C ASP A 483 -2.53 -13.67 1.99
N LEU A 484 -2.31 -12.70 1.11
CA LEU A 484 -3.33 -12.18 0.19
C LEU A 484 -3.67 -13.16 -0.96
N ASN A 485 -2.86 -14.20 -1.19
CA ASN A 485 -3.14 -15.22 -2.21
C ASN A 485 -4.08 -16.31 -1.69
N THR A 486 -4.07 -16.58 -0.38
CA THR A 486 -4.88 -17.64 0.25
C THR A 486 -5.97 -17.10 1.17
N GLY A 487 -5.82 -15.87 1.64
CA GLY A 487 -6.70 -15.24 2.64
C GLY A 487 -6.41 -15.69 4.07
N ILE A 488 -5.51 -16.66 4.25
CA ILE A 488 -5.17 -17.25 5.55
C ILE A 488 -4.20 -16.31 6.29
N PHE A 489 -4.32 -16.29 7.62
CA PHE A 489 -3.34 -15.65 8.49
C PHE A 489 -2.62 -16.67 9.37
N GLU A 490 -1.38 -16.35 9.73
CA GLU A 490 -0.52 -17.16 10.59
C GLU A 490 0.03 -16.30 11.74
N THR A 491 0.02 -16.86 12.96
CA THR A 491 0.60 -16.22 14.14
C THR A 491 2.12 -16.22 14.06
N VAL A 492 2.73 -15.03 14.09
CA VAL A 492 4.19 -14.85 14.06
C VAL A 492 4.75 -14.72 15.47
N SER A 493 4.05 -14.02 16.36
CA SER A 493 4.50 -13.81 17.74
C SER A 493 3.35 -13.35 18.63
N VAL A 494 3.28 -13.89 19.84
CA VAL A 494 2.39 -13.45 20.91
C VAL A 494 3.23 -12.79 22.01
N GLY A 495 2.87 -11.58 22.40
CA GLY A 495 3.52 -10.86 23.51
C GLY A 495 3.03 -11.31 24.89
N ASP A 496 3.83 -11.03 25.92
CA ASP A 496 3.41 -11.20 27.31
C ASP A 496 2.37 -10.15 27.73
N LEU A 497 1.68 -10.40 28.85
CA LEU A 497 0.74 -9.45 29.44
C LEU A 497 1.47 -8.41 30.29
N THR A 498 1.23 -7.13 30.02
CA THR A 498 1.78 -5.99 30.80
C THR A 498 0.66 -5.23 31.49
N GLU A 499 0.67 -5.16 32.83
CA GLU A 499 -0.42 -4.53 33.60
C GLU A 499 -0.49 -3.01 33.36
N VAL A 500 -1.68 -2.52 33.01
CA VAL A 500 -1.95 -1.09 32.76
C VAL A 500 -2.20 -0.39 34.10
N LYS A 501 -1.14 -0.09 34.84
CA LYS A 501 -1.21 0.48 36.21
C LYS A 501 -1.60 1.97 36.20
N GLY A 502 -2.87 2.27 35.95
CA GLY A 502 -3.41 3.64 35.98
C GLY A 502 -2.96 4.53 34.82
N GLN A 503 -2.38 3.94 33.77
CA GLN A 503 -2.05 4.65 32.53
C GLN A 503 -3.32 4.99 31.75
N THR A 504 -3.34 6.16 31.10
CA THR A 504 -4.44 6.51 30.19
C THR A 504 -4.34 5.69 28.90
N SER A 505 -5.47 5.36 28.28
CA SER A 505 -5.51 4.62 27.00
C SER A 505 -4.62 5.28 25.93
N GLY A 506 -4.66 6.61 25.82
CA GLY A 506 -3.80 7.35 24.90
C GLY A 506 -2.30 7.18 25.15
N SER A 507 -1.87 7.04 26.42
CA SER A 507 -0.46 6.78 26.74
C SER A 507 -0.04 5.35 26.37
N VAL A 508 -0.94 4.37 26.53
CA VAL A 508 -0.73 2.98 26.11
C VAL A 508 -0.56 2.92 24.59
N TRP A 509 -1.49 3.51 23.83
CA TRP A 509 -1.45 3.51 22.37
C TRP A 509 -0.25 4.28 21.81
N SER A 510 0.12 5.41 22.43
CA SER A 510 1.33 6.15 22.05
C SER A 510 2.61 5.33 22.26
N SER A 511 2.73 4.64 23.40
CA SER A 511 3.87 3.76 23.69
C SER A 511 3.93 2.58 22.72
N TYR A 512 2.78 1.94 22.45
CA TYR A 512 2.64 0.86 21.48
C TYR A 512 3.08 1.29 20.07
N ARG A 513 2.58 2.41 19.57
CA ARG A 513 2.94 2.95 18.25
C ARG A 513 4.42 3.30 18.16
N LYS A 514 5.00 3.85 19.24
CA LYS A 514 6.43 4.11 19.31
C LYS A 514 7.25 2.82 19.16
N SER A 515 6.85 1.74 19.85
CA SER A 515 7.48 0.43 19.69
C SER A 515 7.39 -0.10 18.25
N CYS A 516 6.27 0.12 17.56
CA CYS A 516 6.12 -0.25 16.15
C CYS A 516 7.07 0.56 15.24
N VAL A 517 7.19 1.87 15.46
CA VAL A 517 8.15 2.72 14.73
C VAL A 517 9.59 2.26 14.97
N ASP A 518 9.95 1.98 16.23
CA ASP A 518 11.28 1.49 16.59
C ASP A 518 11.60 0.16 15.88
N MET A 519 10.61 -0.73 15.76
CA MET A 519 10.73 -1.99 15.03
C MET A 519 10.94 -1.74 13.53
N VAL A 520 10.08 -0.95 12.89
CA VAL A 520 10.20 -0.62 11.47
C VAL A 520 11.57 0.02 11.18
N MET A 521 12.01 0.97 12.00
CA MET A 521 13.30 1.64 11.81
C MET A 521 14.50 0.70 12.03
N LYS A 522 14.40 -0.24 12.98
CA LYS A 522 15.45 -1.23 13.24
C LYS A 522 15.66 -2.18 12.05
N TRP A 523 14.59 -2.54 11.34
CA TRP A 523 14.62 -3.50 10.24
C TRP A 523 14.57 -2.85 8.84
N LEU A 524 14.65 -1.51 8.77
CA LEU A 524 14.53 -0.78 7.52
C LEU A 524 15.71 -1.07 6.57
N VAL A 525 15.39 -1.60 5.38
CA VAL A 525 16.34 -1.78 4.28
C VAL A 525 16.08 -0.75 3.18
N PRO A 526 17.07 0.05 2.75
CA PRO A 526 16.87 1.04 1.70
C PRO A 526 16.44 0.43 0.37
N GLU A 527 15.35 0.94 -0.19
CA GLU A 527 14.81 0.49 -1.47
C GLU A 527 15.46 1.21 -2.68
N SER A 528 15.21 0.69 -3.88
CA SER A 528 15.62 1.34 -5.13
C SER A 528 14.80 2.61 -5.39
N SER A 529 15.36 3.62 -6.07
CA SER A 529 14.62 4.85 -6.41
C SER A 529 13.46 4.61 -7.38
N GLY A 530 13.40 3.45 -8.04
CA GLY A 530 12.26 3.09 -8.88
C GLY A 530 11.06 2.61 -8.07
N ARG A 531 11.26 1.99 -6.89
CA ARG A 531 10.24 1.22 -6.17
C ARG A 531 9.60 1.93 -4.97
N TYR A 532 9.98 3.17 -4.67
CA TYR A 532 9.33 3.91 -3.57
C TYR A 532 7.89 4.30 -3.94
N VAL A 533 7.02 4.33 -2.93
CA VAL A 533 5.70 4.96 -3.04
C VAL A 533 5.90 6.47 -3.04
N ASN A 534 5.53 7.17 -4.11
CA ASN A 534 5.60 8.63 -4.14
C ASN A 534 4.42 9.19 -3.36
N ARG A 535 4.67 10.07 -2.40
CA ARG A 535 3.65 10.68 -1.55
C ARG A 535 3.77 12.20 -1.65
N MET A 536 2.72 12.84 -2.15
CA MET A 536 2.65 14.28 -2.34
C MET A 536 1.58 14.89 -1.43
N THR A 537 1.96 15.87 -0.63
CA THR A 537 1.08 16.55 0.33
C THR A 537 1.51 18.02 0.41
N ASN A 538 0.55 18.94 0.38
CA ASN A 538 0.77 20.35 0.68
C ASN A 538 -0.36 20.87 1.57
N GLU A 539 -0.03 21.20 2.81
CA GLU A 539 -0.96 21.53 3.89
C GLU A 539 -1.15 23.05 4.04
N ALA A 540 -1.04 23.80 2.93
CA ALA A 540 -1.11 25.25 2.92
C ALA A 540 -2.38 25.80 3.59
N LEU A 541 -3.54 25.16 3.35
CA LEU A 541 -4.83 25.53 3.95
C LEU A 541 -4.87 25.30 5.47
N HIS A 542 -4.19 24.26 5.95
CA HIS A 542 -4.32 23.78 7.32
C HIS A 542 -3.28 24.38 8.28
N LYS A 543 -2.04 24.57 7.80
CA LYS A 543 -0.92 25.05 8.61
C LYS A 543 -0.58 26.52 8.35
N GLY A 544 -1.25 27.16 7.40
CA GLY A 544 -0.97 28.53 6.95
C GLY A 544 0.42 28.69 6.29
N CYS A 545 1.11 27.58 6.01
CA CYS A 545 2.43 27.56 5.40
C CYS A 545 2.42 26.56 4.24
N SER A 546 2.68 27.05 3.02
CA SER A 546 2.86 26.20 1.84
C SER A 546 4.25 25.56 1.83
N LEU A 547 4.42 24.53 1.00
CA LEU A 547 5.75 24.03 0.63
C LEU A 547 6.61 25.17 0.04
N LYS A 548 7.94 25.04 0.18
CA LYS A 548 8.89 26.00 -0.41
C LYS A 548 9.38 25.57 -1.79
N VAL A 549 9.51 24.26 -2.00
CA VAL A 549 10.10 23.68 -3.21
C VAL A 549 9.38 22.38 -3.55
N LEU A 550 9.09 22.19 -4.84
CA LEU A 550 8.73 20.91 -5.43
C LEU A 550 9.96 20.37 -6.16
N ALA A 551 10.47 19.21 -5.75
CA ALA A 551 11.74 18.68 -6.26
C ALA A 551 11.53 17.39 -7.05
N ASP A 552 12.06 17.35 -8.28
CA ASP A 552 12.35 16.10 -8.98
C ASP A 552 13.80 15.70 -8.69
N SER A 553 13.96 14.69 -7.84
CA SER A 553 15.27 14.21 -7.39
C SER A 553 16.03 13.44 -8.46
N GLU A 554 15.35 12.83 -9.43
CA GLU A 554 16.02 12.05 -10.49
C GLU A 554 16.55 12.95 -11.60
N ARG A 555 15.82 14.02 -11.93
CA ARG A 555 16.22 15.01 -12.95
C ARG A 555 16.81 16.29 -12.36
N TYR A 556 17.10 16.31 -11.05
CA TYR A 556 17.74 17.44 -10.35
C TYR A 556 17.07 18.79 -10.65
N THR A 557 15.75 18.80 -10.71
CA THR A 557 14.97 19.98 -11.13
C THR A 557 14.06 20.43 -9.99
N TRP A 558 14.10 21.72 -9.67
CA TRP A 558 13.29 22.31 -8.60
C TRP A 558 12.32 23.34 -9.16
N ILE A 559 11.07 23.29 -8.70
CA ILE A 559 10.12 24.38 -8.79
C ILE A 559 10.09 25.09 -7.44
N VAL A 560 10.41 26.39 -7.43
CA VAL A 560 10.38 27.25 -6.25
C VAL A 560 9.01 27.91 -6.18
N LEU A 561 8.29 27.68 -5.08
CA LEU A 561 6.90 28.11 -4.86
C LEU A 561 6.81 29.57 -4.43
#